data_AF-A0AAV9WIR4-F1
#
_entry.id   AF-A0AAV9WIR4-F1
#
_cell.length_a   1.000
_cell.length_b   1.000
_cell.length_c   1.000
_cell.angle_alpha   90.00
_cell.angle_beta   90.00
_cell.angle_gamma   90.00
#
_symmetry.space_group_name_H-M   'P 1'
#
loop_
_entity.id
_entity.type
_entity.pdbx_description
1 polymer ?
#
loop_
_entity_poly.entity_id
_entity_poly.type
_entity_poly.pdbx_seq_one_letter_code
_entity_poly.pdbx_strand_id
1 'polypeptide(L)'
;MKSTLIVAAALAGAASAQQSVWGQCGGVNWTGPTSCQSGSTCSFLNDYYSQCVPGGNGNPQTTTAQTTTRATTTTSTTTRTTTSQGNQQTGGSGAQPISGGASGSGKTTRYWDCCKASCAWPNKGPVIPNVCDASGNRITNDPINAKSACDGGNAFMCINQQPQVINDNLAYGFAAVSIAGRTEQSWCCSCYELTLTSGPATGKKFIVQATNTGGDLGQNHFDLAFPGSGFGIFDACTRQFPGTPASNWGERYGGVSSRSQCSGLPSALQAGCFFRFDWFAGSDNPSVNFVEVKCPAEISNISGCSR
;
A
#
# COMPACT_ATOMS: atom_id res chain seq x y z
N MET A 1 -25.85 55.23 -41.86
CA MET A 1 -25.43 53.83 -41.56
C MET A 1 -25.07 53.79 -40.07
N LYS A 2 -25.76 52.97 -39.26
CA LYS A 2 -25.49 52.84 -37.81
C LYS A 2 -24.90 51.45 -37.58
N SER A 3 -23.62 51.37 -37.21
CA SER A 3 -22.95 50.11 -36.92
C SER A 3 -23.15 49.74 -35.45
N THR A 4 -23.84 48.63 -35.20
CA THR A 4 -24.04 48.09 -33.86
C THR A 4 -22.90 47.11 -33.53
N LEU A 5 -22.09 47.42 -32.52
CA LEU A 5 -21.08 46.51 -31.99
C LEU A 5 -21.75 45.47 -31.08
N ILE A 6 -21.66 44.19 -31.46
CA ILE A 6 -22.08 43.06 -30.62
C ILE A 6 -20.87 42.61 -29.80
N VAL A 7 -20.91 42.83 -28.49
CA VAL A 7 -19.91 42.29 -27.55
C VAL A 7 -20.34 40.89 -27.13
N ALA A 8 -19.65 39.87 -27.67
CA ALA A 8 -19.83 38.49 -27.24
C ALA A 8 -18.99 38.22 -25.97
N ALA A 9 -19.64 38.16 -24.81
CA ALA A 9 -19.00 37.76 -23.57
C ALA A 9 -18.80 36.24 -23.55
N ALA A 10 -17.55 35.78 -23.65
CA ALA A 10 -17.21 34.36 -23.55
C ALA A 10 -17.29 33.89 -22.09
N LEU A 11 -18.30 33.10 -21.75
CA LEU A 11 -18.39 32.38 -20.49
C LEU A 11 -17.39 31.22 -20.49
N ALA A 12 -16.18 31.46 -19.96
CA ALA A 12 -15.23 30.40 -19.67
C ALA A 12 -15.76 29.56 -18.50
N GLY A 13 -16.40 28.44 -18.82
CA GLY A 13 -16.81 27.46 -17.81
C GLY A 13 -15.58 26.90 -17.10
N ALA A 14 -15.51 27.07 -15.78
CA ALA A 14 -14.48 26.43 -14.97
C ALA A 14 -14.70 24.91 -14.98
N ALA A 15 -13.99 24.23 -15.88
CA ALA A 15 -13.93 22.78 -15.88
C ALA A 15 -13.32 22.32 -14.54
N SER A 16 -14.18 21.82 -13.66
CA SER A 16 -13.75 21.22 -12.40
C SER A 16 -13.01 19.92 -12.74
N ALA A 17 -11.70 20.01 -12.88
CA ALA A 17 -10.85 18.83 -13.09
C ALA A 17 -11.12 17.84 -11.96
N GLN A 18 -11.57 16.63 -12.29
CA GLN A 18 -11.71 15.58 -11.29
C GLN A 18 -10.32 15.13 -10.86
N GLN A 19 -10.12 14.96 -9.56
CA GLN A 19 -8.90 14.37 -9.02
C GLN A 19 -8.78 12.92 -9.49
N SER A 20 -7.57 12.50 -9.85
CA SER A 20 -7.30 11.11 -10.17
C SER A 20 -7.61 10.20 -8.98
N VAL A 21 -7.91 8.94 -9.26
CA VAL A 21 -7.95 7.92 -8.22
C VAL A 21 -6.60 7.92 -7.49
N TRP A 22 -6.64 7.92 -6.16
CA TRP A 22 -5.50 8.07 -5.23
C TRP A 22 -4.86 9.47 -5.13
N GLY A 23 -5.34 10.48 -5.86
CA GLY A 23 -4.89 11.86 -5.68
C GLY A 23 -5.46 12.54 -4.42
N GLN A 24 -4.81 13.62 -3.97
CA GLN A 24 -5.28 14.44 -2.85
C GLN A 24 -6.55 15.20 -3.24
N CYS A 25 -7.58 15.13 -2.41
CA CYS A 25 -8.89 15.72 -2.65
C CYS A 25 -9.38 16.64 -1.51
N GLY A 26 -8.55 16.86 -0.50
CA GLY A 26 -8.89 17.70 0.65
C GLY A 26 -7.73 17.82 1.62
N GLY A 27 -7.94 18.66 2.63
CA GLY A 27 -6.96 19.01 3.65
C GLY A 27 -6.82 20.52 3.84
N VAL A 28 -6.35 20.94 5.01
CA VAL A 28 -5.97 22.32 5.31
C VAL A 28 -4.96 22.83 4.26
N ASN A 29 -5.27 23.99 3.68
CA ASN A 29 -4.53 24.63 2.58
C ASN A 29 -4.52 23.88 1.23
N TRP A 30 -5.33 22.84 1.04
CA TRP A 30 -5.51 22.22 -0.28
C TRP A 30 -6.34 23.13 -1.21
N THR A 31 -5.74 23.59 -2.32
CA THR A 31 -6.39 24.45 -3.33
C THR A 31 -6.67 23.73 -4.65
N GLY A 32 -6.45 22.42 -4.72
CA GLY A 32 -6.66 21.61 -5.93
C GLY A 32 -8.05 20.96 -6.01
N PRO A 33 -8.26 20.07 -6.98
CA PRO A 33 -9.49 19.28 -7.13
C PRO A 33 -9.95 18.62 -5.83
N THR A 34 -11.25 18.72 -5.52
CA THR A 34 -11.89 18.03 -4.37
C THR A 34 -12.84 16.90 -4.78
N SER A 35 -13.37 16.98 -6.00
CA SER A 35 -14.19 15.93 -6.62
C SER A 35 -13.31 14.84 -7.23
N CYS A 36 -13.50 13.60 -6.82
CA CYS A 36 -12.78 12.46 -7.38
C CYS A 36 -13.31 12.04 -8.75
N GLN A 37 -12.48 11.32 -9.52
CA GLN A 37 -12.89 10.58 -10.70
C GLN A 37 -14.04 9.61 -10.36
N SER A 38 -14.94 9.38 -11.32
CA SER A 38 -16.08 8.47 -11.15
C SER A 38 -15.64 7.08 -10.65
N GLY A 39 -16.38 6.55 -9.66
CA GLY A 39 -16.02 5.31 -8.95
C GLY A 39 -15.13 5.50 -7.72
N SER A 40 -14.75 6.73 -7.38
CA SER A 40 -13.99 7.06 -6.16
C SER A 40 -14.63 8.17 -5.33
N THR A 41 -14.34 8.18 -4.03
CA THR A 41 -14.82 9.18 -3.07
C THR A 41 -13.65 9.77 -2.30
N CYS A 42 -13.76 11.06 -1.97
CA CYS A 42 -12.76 11.73 -1.15
C CYS A 42 -12.88 11.27 0.31
N SER A 43 -11.99 10.38 0.73
CA SER A 43 -11.91 9.91 2.11
C SER A 43 -10.97 10.79 2.91
N PHE A 44 -11.40 11.19 4.10
CA PHE A 44 -10.56 11.90 5.07
C PHE A 44 -9.51 10.95 5.66
N LEU A 45 -8.23 11.35 5.69
CA LEU A 45 -7.18 10.64 6.42
C LEU A 45 -6.72 11.46 7.64
N ASN A 46 -6.51 12.76 7.46
CA ASN A 46 -6.19 13.70 8.53
C ASN A 46 -6.49 15.15 8.09
N ASP A 47 -6.37 16.10 9.02
CA ASP A 47 -6.68 17.52 8.80
C ASP A 47 -6.00 18.12 7.57
N TYR A 48 -4.79 17.68 7.20
CA TYR A 48 -4.02 18.21 6.08
C TYR A 48 -4.13 17.36 4.81
N TYR A 49 -4.79 16.20 4.85
CA TYR A 49 -4.82 15.27 3.73
C TYR A 49 -6.09 14.40 3.69
N SER A 50 -6.82 14.50 2.59
CA SER A 50 -7.89 13.57 2.19
C SER A 50 -7.56 13.01 0.80
N GLN A 51 -7.89 11.74 0.54
CA GLN A 51 -7.50 11.03 -0.69
C GLN A 51 -8.71 10.45 -1.42
N CYS A 52 -8.67 10.49 -2.76
CA CYS A 52 -9.63 9.79 -3.59
C CYS A 52 -9.42 8.28 -3.52
N VAL A 53 -10.30 7.55 -2.84
CA VAL A 53 -10.26 6.08 -2.77
C VAL A 53 -11.40 5.48 -3.58
N PRO A 54 -11.19 4.35 -4.29
CA PRO A 54 -12.26 3.60 -4.94
C PRO A 54 -13.33 3.13 -3.96
N GLY A 55 -14.58 3.03 -4.42
CA GLY A 55 -15.64 2.27 -3.73
C GLY A 55 -16.57 3.04 -2.79
N GLY A 56 -16.46 4.38 -2.70
CA GLY A 56 -17.45 5.17 -1.97
C GLY A 56 -18.74 5.38 -2.77
N ASN A 57 -19.85 4.84 -2.28
CA ASN A 57 -21.19 5.21 -2.73
C ASN A 57 -21.49 6.64 -2.25
N GLY A 58 -21.87 7.53 -3.17
CA GLY A 58 -22.11 8.94 -2.86
C GLY A 58 -23.31 9.13 -1.93
N ASN A 59 -23.06 9.44 -0.66
CA ASN A 59 -24.05 10.04 0.24
C ASN A 59 -23.35 10.92 1.29
N PRO A 60 -23.45 12.27 1.21
CA PRO A 60 -22.96 13.15 2.27
C PRO A 60 -23.97 13.17 3.43
N GLN A 61 -23.76 12.32 4.45
CA GLN A 61 -24.58 12.36 5.66
C GLN A 61 -23.84 13.00 6.83
N THR A 62 -24.29 14.21 7.17
CA THR A 62 -23.89 15.01 8.32
C THR A 62 -24.17 14.27 9.63
N THR A 63 -23.14 14.07 10.46
CA THR A 63 -23.30 13.54 11.83
C THR A 63 -23.65 14.65 12.81
N THR A 64 -24.80 14.50 13.49
CA THR A 64 -25.18 15.33 14.66
C THR A 64 -25.15 14.46 15.92
N ALA A 65 -24.90 15.08 17.08
CA ALA A 65 -24.41 14.40 18.28
C ALA A 65 -25.44 13.56 19.08
N GLN A 66 -24.88 12.81 20.05
CA GLN A 66 -25.50 11.82 20.95
C GLN A 66 -26.70 12.31 21.78
N THR A 67 -27.52 11.36 22.28
CA THR A 67 -27.99 11.31 23.69
C THR A 67 -28.27 9.86 24.10
N THR A 68 -28.13 9.57 25.40
CA THR A 68 -28.16 8.23 26.04
C THR A 68 -29.53 7.80 26.59
N THR A 69 -29.74 6.50 26.82
CA THR A 69 -30.57 5.94 27.92
C THR A 69 -30.29 4.43 28.11
N ARG A 70 -30.76 3.84 29.23
CA ARG A 70 -30.19 2.61 29.83
C ARG A 70 -31.24 1.51 30.12
N ALA A 71 -30.92 0.29 29.68
CA ALA A 71 -31.24 -1.06 30.21
C ALA A 71 -32.64 -1.45 30.77
N THR A 72 -33.11 -2.66 30.41
CA THR A 72 -34.06 -3.48 31.20
C THR A 72 -33.89 -4.99 30.91
N THR A 73 -34.22 -5.84 31.89
CA THR A 73 -34.13 -7.33 31.92
C THR A 73 -35.53 -7.96 32.14
N THR A 74 -35.84 -9.24 31.87
CA THR A 74 -35.05 -10.44 31.47
C THR A 74 -35.74 -11.15 30.27
N THR A 75 -35.57 -12.42 29.85
CA THR A 75 -35.71 -13.72 30.57
C THR A 75 -35.27 -14.88 29.64
N SER A 76 -34.81 -16.00 30.21
CA SER A 76 -34.43 -17.23 29.52
C SER A 76 -35.60 -18.00 28.87
N THR A 77 -35.37 -18.62 27.70
CA THR A 77 -36.19 -19.75 27.21
C THR A 77 -35.30 -20.77 26.51
N THR A 78 -35.46 -22.04 26.87
CA THR A 78 -34.65 -23.15 26.36
C THR A 78 -35.36 -23.83 25.18
N THR A 79 -34.73 -23.89 24.01
CA THR A 79 -35.20 -24.74 22.90
C THR A 79 -34.02 -25.41 22.19
N ARG A 80 -34.24 -26.64 21.72
CA ARG A 80 -33.18 -27.60 21.35
C ARG A 80 -33.14 -27.78 19.82
N THR A 81 -31.92 -27.79 19.26
CA THR A 81 -31.53 -28.41 17.96
C THR A 81 -32.34 -28.09 16.69
N THR A 82 -31.66 -27.47 15.71
CA THR A 82 -31.42 -28.08 14.37
C THR A 82 -30.15 -27.52 13.75
N THR A 83 -29.46 -28.34 12.96
CA THR A 83 -28.22 -28.00 12.24
C THR A 83 -28.48 -27.23 10.95
N SER A 84 -27.81 -26.09 10.77
CA SER A 84 -27.55 -25.51 9.45
C SER A 84 -26.19 -24.82 9.44
N GLN A 85 -25.33 -25.18 8.50
CA GLN A 85 -24.03 -24.51 8.29
C GLN A 85 -24.27 -23.07 7.81
N GLY A 86 -24.20 -22.12 8.74
CA GLY A 86 -24.28 -20.69 8.47
C GLY A 86 -22.90 -20.06 8.45
N ASN A 87 -22.60 -19.31 7.39
CA ASN A 87 -21.30 -18.67 7.16
C ASN A 87 -20.96 -17.67 8.29
N GLN A 88 -19.99 -18.02 9.15
CA GLN A 88 -19.50 -17.15 10.23
C GLN A 88 -18.61 -16.05 9.64
N GLN A 89 -19.22 -14.95 9.21
CA GLN A 89 -18.51 -13.78 8.69
C GLN A 89 -17.92 -12.94 9.84
N THR A 90 -16.79 -13.38 10.38
CA THR A 90 -15.96 -12.60 11.31
C THR A 90 -14.78 -11.96 10.58
N GLY A 91 -14.86 -10.66 10.27
CA GLY A 91 -13.70 -9.81 9.94
C GLY A 91 -12.74 -10.33 8.86
N GLY A 92 -13.24 -11.09 7.88
CA GLY A 92 -12.41 -11.70 6.85
C GLY A 92 -11.82 -10.66 5.89
N SER A 93 -10.58 -10.90 5.46
CA SER A 93 -9.88 -10.15 4.41
C SER A 93 -10.51 -10.26 3.02
N GLY A 94 -11.42 -11.23 2.82
CA GLY A 94 -11.94 -11.60 1.50
C GLY A 94 -10.95 -12.34 0.59
N ALA A 95 -9.70 -12.53 1.04
CA ALA A 95 -8.66 -13.18 0.26
C ALA A 95 -9.03 -14.63 -0.08
N GLN A 96 -8.61 -15.08 -1.26
CA GLN A 96 -8.89 -16.42 -1.76
C GLN A 96 -7.60 -17.26 -1.71
N PRO A 97 -7.46 -18.22 -0.79
CA PRO A 97 -6.27 -19.07 -0.70
C PRO A 97 -6.06 -19.89 -1.97
N ILE A 98 -4.80 -20.03 -2.37
CA ILE A 98 -4.41 -20.92 -3.49
C ILE A 98 -4.37 -22.36 -2.98
N SER A 99 -5.06 -23.28 -3.65
CA SER A 99 -4.99 -24.71 -3.34
C SER A 99 -3.57 -25.24 -3.59
N GLY A 100 -2.96 -25.90 -2.60
CA GLY A 100 -1.54 -26.25 -2.64
C GLY A 100 -0.57 -25.07 -2.53
N GLY A 101 -1.08 -23.87 -2.24
CA GLY A 101 -0.29 -22.67 -2.03
C GLY A 101 0.60 -22.75 -0.78
N ALA A 102 1.67 -21.96 -0.74
CA ALA A 102 2.56 -21.93 0.42
C ALA A 102 1.84 -21.39 1.65
N SER A 103 2.14 -21.96 2.82
CA SER A 103 1.62 -21.49 4.09
C SER A 103 2.53 -21.89 5.24
N GLY A 104 2.35 -21.25 6.40
CA GLY A 104 3.08 -21.57 7.61
C GLY A 104 3.26 -20.36 8.51
N SER A 105 4.20 -20.46 9.46
CA SER A 105 4.69 -19.32 10.23
C SER A 105 5.93 -18.71 9.58
N GLY A 106 6.12 -17.42 9.77
CA GLY A 106 7.21 -16.64 9.21
C GLY A 106 7.60 -15.45 10.09
N LYS A 107 8.63 -14.73 9.64
CA LYS A 107 9.12 -13.50 10.27
C LYS A 107 9.06 -12.34 9.28
N THR A 108 9.06 -11.12 9.81
CA THR A 108 9.14 -9.91 8.99
C THR A 108 10.35 -9.06 9.36
N THR A 109 10.87 -8.34 8.38
CA THR A 109 11.59 -7.08 8.61
C THR A 109 10.90 -5.97 7.82
N ARG A 110 11.58 -4.84 7.64
CA ARG A 110 11.09 -3.70 6.87
C ARG A 110 12.27 -3.04 6.17
N TYR A 111 12.06 -2.62 4.93
CA TYR A 111 13.09 -1.96 4.12
C TYR A 111 12.48 -0.97 3.13
N TRP A 112 13.33 -0.07 2.62
CA TRP A 112 13.08 0.65 1.37
C TRP A 112 14.41 1.16 0.82
N ASP A 113 15.01 0.41 -0.11
CA ASP A 113 16.36 0.67 -0.67
C ASP A 113 16.34 1.44 -2.00
N CYS A 114 15.15 1.64 -2.57
CA CYS A 114 14.88 2.20 -3.90
C CYS A 114 15.46 1.38 -5.09
N CYS A 115 16.03 0.20 -4.87
CA CYS A 115 16.60 -0.63 -5.94
C CYS A 115 15.52 -1.11 -6.92
N LYS A 116 15.89 -1.40 -8.19
CA LYS A 116 15.06 -2.26 -9.04
C LYS A 116 14.94 -3.62 -8.37
N ALA A 117 13.70 -3.98 -8.02
CA ALA A 117 13.37 -5.20 -7.28
C ALA A 117 13.69 -6.48 -8.07
N SER A 118 14.06 -7.57 -7.38
CA SER A 118 14.64 -8.75 -8.03
C SER A 118 13.70 -9.44 -9.01
N CYS A 119 12.38 -9.46 -8.76
CA CYS A 119 11.42 -10.08 -9.66
C CYS A 119 11.29 -9.35 -11.01
N ALA A 120 11.89 -8.15 -11.16
CA ALA A 120 11.91 -7.40 -12.40
C ALA A 120 13.04 -7.77 -13.38
N TRP A 121 13.81 -8.82 -13.09
CA TRP A 121 14.85 -9.35 -13.97
C TRP A 121 14.35 -10.52 -14.84
N PRO A 122 15.03 -10.83 -15.96
CA PRO A 122 14.71 -11.98 -16.79
C PRO A 122 14.68 -13.30 -15.99
N ASN A 123 13.78 -14.20 -16.39
CA ASN A 123 13.66 -15.57 -15.86
C ASN A 123 13.29 -15.67 -14.36
N LYS A 124 12.84 -14.58 -13.73
CA LYS A 124 12.41 -14.55 -12.32
C LYS A 124 10.93 -14.87 -12.10
N GLY A 125 10.13 -14.89 -13.17
CA GLY A 125 8.70 -15.20 -13.13
C GLY A 125 8.11 -15.20 -14.55
N PRO A 126 6.84 -15.56 -14.72
CA PRO A 126 6.14 -15.48 -16.02
C PRO A 126 5.85 -14.03 -16.44
N VAL A 127 5.86 -13.11 -15.49
CA VAL A 127 5.64 -11.66 -15.62
C VAL A 127 6.59 -10.93 -14.66
N ILE A 128 6.85 -9.66 -14.93
CA ILE A 128 7.70 -8.80 -14.10
C ILE A 128 6.89 -7.67 -13.45
N PRO A 129 7.23 -7.22 -12.22
CA PRO A 129 6.69 -5.99 -11.68
C PRO A 129 7.25 -4.76 -12.41
N ASN A 130 6.49 -3.68 -12.35
CA ASN A 130 6.79 -2.39 -12.90
C ASN A 130 8.12 -1.87 -12.34
N VAL A 131 8.94 -1.36 -13.25
CA VAL A 131 10.22 -0.71 -12.98
C VAL A 131 10.08 0.75 -13.36
N CYS A 132 10.63 1.66 -12.55
CA CYS A 132 10.49 3.09 -12.77
C CYS A 132 11.82 3.82 -12.90
N ASP A 133 11.77 4.99 -13.53
CA ASP A 133 12.84 5.99 -13.47
C ASP A 133 12.90 6.66 -12.09
N ALA A 134 13.85 7.59 -11.90
CA ALA A 134 14.02 8.29 -10.63
C ALA A 134 12.77 9.11 -10.22
N SER A 135 11.99 9.60 -11.18
CA SER A 135 10.77 10.38 -10.94
C SER A 135 9.55 9.51 -10.63
N GLY A 136 9.67 8.18 -10.73
CA GLY A 136 8.56 7.24 -10.56
C GLY A 136 7.76 6.98 -11.83
N ASN A 137 8.21 7.41 -13.01
CA ASN A 137 7.56 7.04 -14.27
C ASN A 137 7.93 5.61 -14.65
N ARG A 138 6.96 4.81 -15.13
CA ARG A 138 7.22 3.45 -15.60
C ARG A 138 8.17 3.47 -16.79
N ILE A 139 9.25 2.69 -16.71
CA ILE A 139 10.12 2.40 -17.85
C ILE A 139 9.33 1.49 -18.80
N THR A 140 9.04 1.96 -20.01
CA THR A 140 8.31 1.21 -21.04
C THR A 140 9.23 0.62 -22.11
N ASN A 141 10.38 1.24 -22.35
CA ASN A 141 11.41 0.73 -23.25
C ASN A 141 12.37 -0.18 -22.48
N ASP A 142 12.33 -1.47 -22.77
CA ASP A 142 13.14 -2.54 -22.15
C ASP A 142 13.28 -2.47 -20.60
N PRO A 143 12.17 -2.47 -19.84
CA PRO A 143 12.22 -2.46 -18.37
C PRO A 143 12.91 -3.70 -17.79
N ILE A 144 12.87 -4.83 -18.49
CA ILE A 144 13.39 -6.11 -17.98
C ILE A 144 14.93 -6.11 -17.95
N ASN A 145 15.59 -5.52 -18.94
CA ASN A 145 17.06 -5.37 -18.96
C ASN A 145 17.55 -4.04 -18.38
N ALA A 146 16.67 -3.06 -18.11
CA ALA A 146 17.04 -1.79 -17.50
C ALA A 146 17.87 -2.00 -16.21
N LYS A 147 19.09 -1.44 -16.17
CA LYS A 147 20.06 -1.69 -15.09
C LYS A 147 19.62 -1.04 -13.78
N SER A 148 19.68 -1.80 -12.68
CA SER A 148 19.28 -1.34 -11.35
C SER A 148 20.08 -0.13 -10.89
N ALA A 149 19.42 0.79 -10.20
CA ALA A 149 20.01 1.94 -9.55
C ALA A 149 21.10 1.56 -8.53
N CYS A 150 20.94 0.41 -7.86
CA CYS A 150 21.91 -0.13 -6.90
C CYS A 150 23.13 -0.79 -7.56
N ASP A 151 23.12 -0.88 -8.89
CA ASP A 151 24.25 -1.30 -9.73
C ASP A 151 24.53 -0.20 -10.78
N GLY A 152 24.50 1.06 -10.38
CA GLY A 152 24.91 2.21 -11.21
C GLY A 152 24.00 2.53 -12.41
N GLY A 153 22.91 1.80 -12.65
CA GLY A 153 21.92 2.10 -13.69
C GLY A 153 20.91 3.16 -13.27
N ASN A 154 19.76 3.23 -13.95
CA ASN A 154 18.70 4.24 -13.70
C ASN A 154 17.32 3.65 -13.42
N ALA A 155 17.25 2.35 -13.12
CA ALA A 155 16.02 1.64 -12.79
C ALA A 155 15.82 1.48 -11.29
N PHE A 156 14.66 1.91 -10.79
CA PHE A 156 14.26 1.90 -9.38
C PHE A 156 12.97 1.06 -9.21
N MET A 157 12.65 0.67 -7.98
CA MET A 157 11.27 0.26 -7.67
C MET A 157 10.34 1.45 -7.89
N CYS A 158 9.10 1.19 -8.35
CA CYS A 158 8.15 2.27 -8.55
C CYS A 158 7.67 2.84 -7.21
N ILE A 159 7.64 4.17 -7.11
CA ILE A 159 7.24 4.89 -5.90
C ILE A 159 5.85 4.47 -5.42
N ASN A 160 4.93 4.11 -6.33
CA ASN A 160 3.59 3.65 -5.98
C ASN A 160 3.53 2.22 -5.40
N GLN A 161 4.62 1.45 -5.37
CA GLN A 161 4.70 0.14 -4.70
C GLN A 161 4.87 0.29 -3.17
N GLN A 162 4.03 1.13 -2.58
CA GLN A 162 3.93 1.42 -1.14
C GLN A 162 2.75 0.66 -0.51
N PRO A 163 2.73 0.50 0.83
CA PRO A 163 1.58 -0.07 1.53
C PRO A 163 0.34 0.84 1.46
N GLN A 164 -0.83 0.22 1.47
CA GLN A 164 -2.14 0.86 1.39
C GLN A 164 -3.07 0.32 2.48
N VAL A 165 -3.73 1.22 3.22
CA VAL A 165 -4.77 0.86 4.17
C VAL A 165 -6.07 0.59 3.41
N ILE A 166 -6.69 -0.56 3.64
CA ILE A 166 -8.01 -0.91 3.08
C ILE A 166 -9.10 -0.68 4.15
N ASN A 167 -8.80 -1.03 5.40
CA ASN A 167 -9.57 -0.69 6.60
C ASN A 167 -8.72 -0.96 7.86
N ASP A 168 -9.26 -0.73 9.05
CA ASP A 168 -8.55 -0.90 10.32
C ASP A 168 -7.90 -2.27 10.54
N ASN A 169 -8.40 -3.33 9.90
CA ASN A 169 -7.92 -4.70 10.05
C ASN A 169 -7.25 -5.28 8.79
N LEU A 170 -7.31 -4.58 7.65
CA LEU A 170 -6.74 -5.02 6.38
C LEU A 170 -5.92 -3.91 5.71
N ALA A 171 -4.71 -4.25 5.32
CA ALA A 171 -3.88 -3.46 4.41
C ALA A 171 -3.30 -4.33 3.31
N TYR A 172 -2.89 -3.72 2.20
CA TYR A 172 -2.17 -4.36 1.11
C TYR A 172 -0.80 -3.71 0.91
N GLY A 173 0.16 -4.43 0.32
CA GLY A 173 1.47 -3.86 0.02
C GLY A 173 2.40 -4.82 -0.73
N PHE A 174 3.70 -4.63 -0.54
CA PHE A 174 4.76 -5.30 -1.27
C PHE A 174 5.86 -5.77 -0.32
N ALA A 175 6.57 -6.83 -0.69
CA ALA A 175 7.65 -7.38 0.12
C ALA A 175 8.78 -7.99 -0.72
N ALA A 176 9.98 -8.02 -0.15
CA ALA A 176 10.99 -9.00 -0.50
C ALA A 176 10.70 -10.31 0.23
N VAL A 177 10.71 -11.44 -0.49
CA VAL A 177 10.20 -12.70 0.05
C VAL A 177 11.21 -13.83 -0.13
N SER A 178 11.26 -14.73 0.85
CA SER A 178 11.98 -16.01 0.80
C SER A 178 11.10 -17.08 1.44
N ILE A 179 10.57 -18.04 0.65
CA ILE A 179 9.66 -19.08 1.13
C ILE A 179 10.37 -20.44 1.18
N ALA A 180 10.14 -21.20 2.25
CA ALA A 180 10.67 -22.56 2.41
C ALA A 180 10.28 -23.47 1.23
N GLY A 181 11.24 -24.22 0.70
CA GLY A 181 11.03 -25.18 -0.40
C GLY A 181 10.64 -24.55 -1.74
N ARG A 182 10.84 -23.24 -1.92
CA ARG A 182 10.47 -22.49 -3.14
C ARG A 182 11.65 -21.69 -3.71
N THR A 183 11.42 -21.04 -4.85
CA THR A 183 12.40 -20.23 -5.59
C THR A 183 11.76 -18.93 -6.07
N GLU A 184 12.55 -17.95 -6.48
CA GLU A 184 12.04 -16.71 -7.08
C GLU A 184 11.02 -16.97 -8.20
N GLN A 185 11.32 -17.94 -9.08
CA GLN A 185 10.43 -18.31 -10.18
C GLN A 185 9.03 -18.77 -9.73
N SER A 186 8.89 -19.29 -8.49
CA SER A 186 7.60 -19.70 -7.93
C SER A 186 6.94 -18.67 -7.02
N TRP A 187 7.67 -17.75 -6.37
CA TRP A 187 7.06 -16.70 -5.54
C TRP A 187 6.93 -15.33 -6.19
N CYS A 188 7.73 -14.99 -7.21
CA CYS A 188 7.68 -13.67 -7.83
C CYS A 188 6.29 -13.39 -8.42
N CYS A 189 5.73 -12.26 -8.00
CA CYS A 189 4.36 -11.80 -8.22
C CYS A 189 3.22 -12.67 -7.63
N SER A 190 3.53 -13.71 -6.84
CA SER A 190 2.54 -14.31 -5.92
C SER A 190 2.18 -13.33 -4.81
N CYS A 191 1.01 -13.51 -4.21
CA CYS A 191 0.58 -12.76 -3.04
C CYS A 191 0.39 -13.66 -1.83
N TYR A 192 0.68 -13.11 -0.66
CA TYR A 192 0.59 -13.80 0.63
C TYR A 192 -0.23 -12.95 1.59
N GLU A 193 -1.30 -13.51 2.15
CA GLU A 193 -1.94 -12.91 3.31
C GLU A 193 -1.11 -13.24 4.55
N LEU A 194 -0.62 -12.21 5.22
CA LEU A 194 0.05 -12.28 6.51
C LEU A 194 -0.98 -11.94 7.60
N THR A 195 -1.14 -12.80 8.60
CA THR A 195 -1.77 -12.46 9.87
C THR A 195 -0.68 -12.15 10.88
N LEU A 196 -0.65 -10.93 11.43
CA LEU A 196 0.37 -10.53 12.40
C LEU A 196 0.13 -11.23 13.75
N THR A 197 1.13 -11.94 14.27
CA THR A 197 1.01 -12.77 15.49
C THR A 197 1.75 -12.20 16.70
N SER A 198 2.39 -11.05 16.56
CA SER A 198 3.09 -10.34 17.65
C SER A 198 3.19 -8.84 17.36
N GLY A 199 3.57 -8.06 18.37
CA GLY A 199 3.67 -6.59 18.28
C GLY A 199 2.31 -5.86 18.36
N PRO A 200 2.29 -4.52 18.42
CA PRO A 200 1.08 -3.71 18.57
C PRO A 200 0.00 -3.94 17.50
N ALA A 201 0.39 -4.37 16.29
CA ALA A 201 -0.54 -4.67 15.19
C ALA A 201 -1.05 -6.12 15.15
N THR A 202 -0.85 -6.91 16.22
CA THR A 202 -1.31 -8.32 16.31
C THR A 202 -2.79 -8.46 15.93
N GLY A 203 -3.11 -9.49 15.13
CA GLY A 203 -4.46 -9.80 14.65
C GLY A 203 -4.84 -9.09 13.35
N LYS A 204 -4.17 -8.00 12.97
CA LYS A 204 -4.37 -7.37 11.65
C LYS A 204 -3.87 -8.29 10.52
N LYS A 205 -4.47 -8.13 9.34
CA LYS A 205 -4.12 -8.84 8.12
C LYS A 205 -3.45 -7.92 7.11
N PHE A 206 -2.34 -8.37 6.53
CA PHE A 206 -1.57 -7.63 5.54
C PHE A 206 -1.33 -8.50 4.31
N ILE A 207 -1.94 -8.19 3.16
CA ILE A 207 -1.69 -8.95 1.92
C ILE A 207 -0.54 -8.31 1.16
N VAL A 208 0.57 -9.03 1.03
CA VAL A 208 1.76 -8.55 0.32
C VAL A 208 1.93 -9.28 -1.00
N GLN A 209 2.30 -8.54 -2.05
CA GLN A 209 2.84 -9.13 -3.27
C GLN A 209 4.37 -9.22 -3.20
N ALA A 210 4.92 -10.39 -3.56
CA ALA A 210 6.36 -10.58 -3.66
C ALA A 210 6.90 -9.92 -4.95
N THR A 211 7.57 -8.77 -4.81
CA THR A 211 8.24 -8.05 -5.92
C THR A 211 9.76 -8.16 -5.86
N ASN A 212 10.32 -8.58 -4.73
CA ASN A 212 11.75 -8.74 -4.50
C ASN A 212 12.06 -10.08 -3.80
N THR A 213 13.34 -10.42 -3.68
CA THR A 213 13.84 -11.57 -2.90
C THR A 213 14.58 -11.09 -1.65
N GLY A 214 14.39 -11.82 -0.54
CA GLY A 214 15.12 -11.62 0.72
C GLY A 214 15.82 -12.91 1.15
N GLY A 215 16.48 -13.59 0.21
CA GLY A 215 17.03 -14.93 0.40
C GLY A 215 18.13 -15.04 1.47
N ASP A 216 18.75 -13.91 1.83
CA ASP A 216 19.70 -13.74 2.92
C ASP A 216 19.05 -13.72 4.32
N LEU A 217 17.73 -13.48 4.39
CA LEU A 217 16.98 -13.28 5.65
C LEU A 217 16.39 -14.60 6.21
N GLY A 218 16.75 -15.73 5.62
CA GLY A 218 16.27 -17.07 6.01
C GLY A 218 15.01 -17.51 5.26
N GLN A 219 14.38 -18.60 5.72
CA GLN A 219 13.15 -19.14 5.12
C GLN A 219 11.89 -18.62 5.82
N ASN A 220 10.81 -18.51 5.04
CA ASN A 220 9.53 -17.90 5.43
C ASN A 220 9.71 -16.47 5.95
N HIS A 221 10.50 -15.69 5.21
CA HIS A 221 10.82 -14.31 5.54
C HIS A 221 10.14 -13.33 4.59
N PHE A 222 9.60 -12.25 5.16
CA PHE A 222 8.91 -11.18 4.45
C PHE A 222 9.49 -9.82 4.85
N ASP A 223 10.39 -9.27 4.04
CA ASP A 223 10.93 -7.93 4.25
C ASP A 223 9.95 -6.91 3.66
N LEU A 224 9.24 -6.17 4.52
CA LEU A 224 8.08 -5.37 4.11
C LEU A 224 8.54 -4.02 3.52
N ALA A 225 8.07 -3.69 2.31
CA ALA A 225 8.49 -2.50 1.57
C ALA A 225 7.83 -1.23 2.14
N PHE A 226 8.46 -0.62 3.15
CA PHE A 226 7.96 0.54 3.88
C PHE A 226 8.97 1.70 3.78
N PRO A 227 8.67 2.79 3.07
CA PRO A 227 9.56 3.94 2.96
C PRO A 227 10.06 4.47 4.30
N GLY A 228 11.35 4.83 4.36
CA GLY A 228 11.99 5.27 5.59
C GLY A 228 12.24 4.15 6.61
N SER A 229 12.24 2.87 6.22
CA SER A 229 12.52 1.75 7.13
C SER A 229 13.95 1.21 7.09
N GLY A 230 14.84 1.97 6.47
CA GLY A 230 16.24 1.62 6.28
C GLY A 230 16.48 1.03 4.89
N PHE A 231 17.65 1.32 4.33
CA PHE A 231 18.05 0.84 3.02
C PHE A 231 18.64 -0.59 3.08
N GLY A 232 19.12 -1.01 4.24
CA GLY A 232 19.79 -2.29 4.41
C GLY A 232 21.15 -2.33 3.71
N ILE A 233 21.37 -3.33 2.84
CA ILE A 233 22.67 -3.55 2.19
C ILE A 233 22.94 -2.48 1.12
N PHE A 234 21.95 -2.07 0.33
CA PHE A 234 22.09 -1.15 -0.80
C PHE A 234 21.50 0.23 -0.47
N ASP A 235 21.86 1.26 -1.23
CA ASP A 235 21.19 2.58 -1.17
C ASP A 235 21.13 3.16 -2.58
N ALA A 236 19.94 3.08 -3.20
CA ALA A 236 19.61 3.90 -4.37
C ALA A 236 18.77 5.13 -3.99
N CYS A 237 18.27 5.24 -2.77
CA CYS A 237 17.36 6.31 -2.37
C CYS A 237 18.04 7.68 -2.30
N THR A 238 19.28 7.74 -1.79
CA THR A 238 20.10 8.96 -1.82
C THR A 238 20.32 9.46 -3.26
N ARG A 239 20.34 8.54 -4.23
CA ARG A 239 20.52 8.85 -5.65
C ARG A 239 19.21 9.11 -6.40
N GLN A 240 18.09 8.53 -5.96
CA GLN A 240 16.75 8.81 -6.48
C GLN A 240 16.26 10.20 -6.03
N PHE A 241 16.55 10.55 -4.77
CA PHE A 241 16.06 11.76 -4.12
C PHE A 241 17.22 12.61 -3.56
N PRO A 242 18.13 13.13 -4.42
CA PRO A 242 19.36 13.82 -3.99
C PRO A 242 19.11 15.11 -3.19
N GLY A 243 17.89 15.65 -3.20
CA GLY A 243 17.47 16.76 -2.35
C GLY A 243 17.13 16.38 -0.90
N THR A 244 17.21 15.10 -0.52
CA THR A 244 16.88 14.62 0.83
C THR A 244 18.16 14.45 1.66
N PRO A 245 18.35 15.19 2.77
CA PRO A 245 19.49 15.00 3.65
C PRO A 245 19.59 13.56 4.18
N ALA A 246 20.80 13.00 4.24
CA ALA A 246 21.04 11.63 4.71
C ALA A 246 20.44 11.39 6.13
N SER A 247 20.51 12.40 7.01
CA SER A 247 19.94 12.39 8.36
C SER A 247 18.43 12.14 8.41
N ASN A 248 17.69 12.43 7.33
CA ASN A 248 16.23 12.33 7.31
C ASN A 248 15.74 10.89 7.09
N TRP A 249 16.59 10.01 6.56
CA TRP A 249 16.26 8.60 6.32
C TRP A 249 16.35 7.72 7.57
N GLY A 250 17.00 8.22 8.63
CA GLY A 250 17.24 7.49 9.87
C GLY A 250 18.36 6.45 9.74
N GLU A 251 18.26 5.38 10.53
CA GLU A 251 19.29 4.34 10.59
C GLU A 251 19.34 3.47 9.33
N ARG A 252 20.53 3.01 8.94
CA ARG A 252 20.72 2.17 7.75
C ARG A 252 19.83 0.92 7.76
N TYR A 253 19.64 0.33 8.94
CA TYR A 253 18.72 -0.77 9.19
C TYR A 253 17.66 -0.29 10.20
N GLY A 254 16.38 -0.39 9.86
CA GLY A 254 15.28 0.09 10.70
C GLY A 254 14.84 1.53 10.42
N GLY A 255 15.67 2.36 9.78
CA GLY A 255 15.30 3.66 9.24
C GLY A 255 14.93 4.69 10.29
N VAL A 256 13.90 5.49 10.00
CA VAL A 256 13.37 6.47 10.96
C VAL A 256 12.80 5.75 12.19
N SER A 257 12.94 6.37 13.36
CA SER A 257 12.51 5.80 14.65
C SER A 257 11.16 6.33 15.12
N SER A 258 10.61 7.37 14.47
CA SER A 258 9.37 8.03 14.87
C SER A 258 8.53 8.50 13.67
N ARG A 259 7.21 8.54 13.86
CA ARG A 259 6.24 9.08 12.87
C ARG A 259 6.60 10.49 12.41
N SER A 260 7.07 11.33 13.33
CA SER A 260 7.45 12.72 13.05
C SER A 260 8.60 12.85 12.05
N GLN A 261 9.52 11.88 11.99
CA GLN A 261 10.63 11.93 11.02
C GLN A 261 10.17 11.65 9.58
N CYS A 262 8.99 11.05 9.37
CA CYS A 262 8.46 10.84 8.02
C CYS A 262 8.30 12.15 7.22
N SER A 263 8.08 13.30 7.88
CA SER A 263 8.00 14.59 7.18
C SER A 263 9.34 15.07 6.60
N GLY A 264 10.46 14.47 7.01
CA GLY A 264 11.79 14.72 6.44
C GLY A 264 12.07 13.93 5.16
N LEU A 265 11.27 12.92 4.84
CA LEU A 265 11.39 12.11 3.62
C LEU A 265 10.78 12.81 2.40
N PRO A 266 11.11 12.40 1.16
CA PRO A 266 10.43 12.87 -0.05
C PRO A 266 8.92 12.80 0.09
N SER A 267 8.19 13.85 -0.31
CA SER A 267 6.72 13.94 -0.20
C SER A 267 6.01 12.69 -0.71
N ALA A 268 6.45 12.15 -1.85
CA ALA A 268 5.90 10.96 -2.48
C ALA A 268 6.11 9.64 -1.69
N LEU A 269 6.96 9.64 -0.67
CA LEU A 269 7.25 8.49 0.22
C LEU A 269 6.64 8.64 1.62
N GLN A 270 6.13 9.82 1.99
CA GLN A 270 5.68 10.07 3.37
C GLN A 270 4.47 9.21 3.75
N ALA A 271 3.56 8.94 2.81
CA ALA A 271 2.38 8.11 3.06
C ALA A 271 2.74 6.68 3.51
N GLY A 272 3.65 6.00 2.80
CA GLY A 272 4.14 4.68 3.18
C GLY A 272 5.00 4.68 4.45
N CYS A 273 5.66 5.80 4.77
CA CYS A 273 6.32 5.97 6.06
C CYS A 273 5.31 6.12 7.21
N PHE A 274 4.26 6.93 7.04
CA PHE A 274 3.19 7.08 8.04
C PHE A 274 2.46 5.77 8.28
N PHE A 275 2.22 4.95 7.25
CA PHE A 275 1.62 3.61 7.38
C PHE A 275 2.31 2.74 8.45
N ARG A 276 3.66 2.77 8.51
CA ARG A 276 4.45 2.01 9.48
C ARG A 276 4.11 2.36 10.93
N PHE A 277 3.81 3.63 11.21
CA PHE A 277 3.53 4.10 12.56
C PHE A 277 2.03 4.11 12.88
N ASP A 278 1.19 4.34 11.88
CA ASP A 278 -0.26 4.51 12.05
C ASP A 278 -0.98 3.17 11.99
N TRP A 279 -1.04 2.53 10.82
CA TRP A 279 -1.79 1.27 10.66
C TRP A 279 -1.01 0.06 11.19
N PHE A 280 0.30 0.01 10.91
CA PHE A 280 1.21 -1.04 11.41
C PHE A 280 1.65 -0.78 12.86
N ALA A 281 1.15 0.30 13.48
CA ALA A 281 1.28 0.63 14.91
C ALA A 281 2.72 0.61 15.45
N GLY A 282 3.71 0.93 14.61
CA GLY A 282 5.14 0.92 14.96
C GLY A 282 5.71 -0.47 15.25
N SER A 283 5.04 -1.55 14.81
CA SER A 283 5.44 -2.93 15.14
C SER A 283 6.85 -3.24 14.64
N ASP A 284 7.73 -3.64 15.55
CA ASP A 284 9.12 -3.98 15.22
C ASP A 284 9.24 -5.47 14.89
N ASN A 285 9.41 -5.76 13.59
CA ASN A 285 9.67 -7.10 13.05
C ASN A 285 8.70 -8.19 13.55
N PRO A 286 7.37 -7.97 13.50
CA PRO A 286 6.41 -8.93 14.01
C PRO A 286 6.51 -10.29 13.30
N SER A 287 6.41 -11.36 14.09
CA SER A 287 6.12 -12.70 13.58
C SER A 287 4.75 -12.73 12.91
N VAL A 288 4.60 -13.63 11.93
CA VAL A 288 3.38 -13.79 11.14
C VAL A 288 3.01 -15.25 10.95
N ASN A 289 1.73 -15.52 10.73
CA ASN A 289 1.29 -16.69 9.97
C ASN A 289 0.91 -16.23 8.56
N PHE A 290 1.21 -17.03 7.54
CA PHE A 290 0.93 -16.68 6.15
C PHE A 290 0.21 -17.79 5.38
N VAL A 291 -0.56 -17.38 4.36
CA VAL A 291 -1.12 -18.26 3.33
C VAL A 291 -0.97 -17.58 1.97
N GLU A 292 -0.61 -18.34 0.94
CA GLU A 292 -0.59 -17.87 -0.45
C GLU A 292 -2.03 -17.67 -0.96
N VAL A 293 -2.30 -16.51 -1.53
CA VAL A 293 -3.63 -16.08 -1.96
C VAL A 293 -3.58 -15.55 -3.38
N LYS A 294 -4.74 -15.56 -4.07
CA LYS A 294 -4.90 -14.81 -5.30
C LYS A 294 -4.63 -13.32 -5.04
N CYS A 295 -3.79 -12.70 -5.87
CA CYS A 295 -3.47 -11.28 -5.74
C CYS A 295 -4.73 -10.39 -5.89
N PRO A 296 -5.00 -9.48 -4.94
CA PRO A 296 -5.96 -8.40 -5.12
C PRO A 296 -5.60 -7.53 -6.33
N ALA A 297 -6.60 -7.05 -7.06
CA ALA A 297 -6.41 -6.22 -8.25
C ALA A 297 -5.75 -4.87 -7.89
N GLU A 298 -5.99 -4.38 -6.67
CA GLU A 298 -5.47 -3.16 -6.11
C GLU A 298 -3.93 -3.12 -6.16
N ILE A 299 -3.26 -4.22 -5.79
CA ILE A 299 -1.78 -4.30 -5.81
C ILE A 299 -1.21 -4.86 -7.10
N SER A 300 -1.89 -5.79 -7.78
CA SER A 300 -1.40 -6.31 -9.06
C SER A 300 -1.50 -5.29 -10.19
N ASN A 301 -2.43 -4.33 -10.13
CA ASN A 301 -2.46 -3.20 -11.07
C ASN A 301 -1.33 -2.19 -10.81
N ILE A 302 -0.93 -1.99 -9.54
CA ILE A 302 0.19 -1.11 -9.16
C ILE A 302 1.52 -1.70 -9.65
N SER A 303 1.75 -2.98 -9.38
CA SER A 303 2.95 -3.68 -9.86
C SER A 303 2.86 -4.03 -11.35
N GLY A 304 1.68 -4.02 -11.97
CA GLY A 304 1.51 -4.52 -13.34
C GLY A 304 1.79 -6.02 -13.50
N CYS A 305 1.77 -6.78 -12.40
CA CYS A 305 2.19 -8.17 -12.34
C CYS A 305 1.15 -9.03 -11.62
N SER A 306 0.70 -10.12 -12.25
CA SER A 306 -0.09 -11.18 -11.61
C SER A 306 0.31 -12.52 -12.20
N ARG A 307 0.33 -13.54 -11.34
CA ARG A 307 0.31 -14.95 -11.75
C ARG A 307 -1.14 -15.40 -12.00
#